data_AF-A0A969H630-F1
#
_entry.id   AF-A0A969H630-F1
#
_cell.length_a   1.000
_cell.length_b   1.000
_cell.length_c   1.000
_cell.angle_alpha   90.00
_cell.angle_beta   90.00
_cell.angle_gamma   90.00
#
_symmetry.space_group_name_H-M   'P 1'
#
loop_
_entity.id
_entity.type
_entity.pdbx_description
1 polymer ?
#
loop_
_entity_poly.entity_id
_entity_poly.type
_entity_poly.pdbx_seq_one_letter_code
_entity_poly.pdbx_strand_id
1 'polypeptide(L)'
;MTSNSQTIIQDIRQEFEMLLDFVSGEAAQQASADHIERGLFKLLLAMGAKLLRLFFVMRSEACSRETLQTASGATLGYERDTKRTYYSIFGKLWLYRPYFYKKGVGGETPLDAVLGLGEDSYSDLVREVADYLGVYNVYHKSGDILFRLLGLKLSTGAIESNLADDAAAVESYYAQKPAPPPAEEAEILVIQADGKGVPMVLEEIPEPQVRLGKGQKRGRKKEAMVTSIYTIAAHRRTPQAVVDSFFRHTPADTAPNRCRPHHKHIWATLDGKDAALARLAQQVAAREGTHILARVALCDGYEPLQTRVTKQFPDFTLILDFIHADEYLWDVATSLLGEQHPHRLEWMADYTLKILSGQTQQVIASFQSMAQDKQYTATQRAQLEKTATYFQRNLPYMAYDTYLKQGWPIASGVIEGACRHFVKDRCELSGMRWTRTGVENLFHLRAVAENGDWDDYHRFRKRQRHIRLYHQPYPELLPVEMQAIDNCSLFEKRPATSTQQELEPSSAPDNQTLYHQLPLAV
;
A
#
# COMPACT_ATOMS: atom_id res chain seq x y z
N MET A 1 -44.04 14.40 -5.08
CA MET A 1 -44.53 13.23 -4.32
C MET A 1 -43.57 13.00 -3.16
N THR A 2 -43.84 13.63 -2.03
CA THR A 2 -43.12 13.35 -0.78
C THR A 2 -43.57 11.98 -0.29
N SER A 3 -42.66 11.01 -0.33
CA SER A 3 -42.89 9.72 0.29
C SER A 3 -43.02 9.97 1.79
N ASN A 4 -44.21 9.79 2.38
CA ASN A 4 -44.41 10.01 3.81
C ASN A 4 -43.42 9.12 4.59
N SER A 5 -42.52 9.75 5.34
CA SER A 5 -41.52 9.04 6.16
C SER A 5 -42.16 8.01 7.09
N GLN A 6 -43.39 8.26 7.55
CA GLN A 6 -44.18 7.30 8.35
C GLN A 6 -44.52 6.01 7.59
N THR A 7 -44.89 6.11 6.31
CA THR A 7 -45.18 4.93 5.48
C THR A 7 -43.92 4.10 5.29
N ILE A 8 -42.77 4.74 5.02
CA ILE A 8 -41.48 4.04 4.90
C ILE A 8 -41.14 3.31 6.22
N ILE A 9 -41.37 3.94 7.38
CA ILE A 9 -41.13 3.32 8.69
C ILE A 9 -42.02 2.09 8.89
N GLN A 10 -43.30 2.16 8.52
CA GLN A 10 -44.23 1.03 8.60
C GLN A 10 -43.78 -0.13 7.70
N ASP A 11 -43.42 0.16 6.45
CA ASP A 11 -42.91 -0.83 5.50
C ASP A 11 -41.64 -1.52 6.03
N ILE A 12 -40.71 -0.76 6.61
CA ILE A 12 -39.46 -1.31 7.18
C ILE A 12 -39.76 -2.22 8.38
N ARG A 13 -40.69 -1.83 9.26
CA ARG A 13 -41.09 -2.67 10.40
C ARG A 13 -41.68 -3.99 9.92
N GLN A 14 -42.58 -3.93 8.93
CA GLN A 14 -43.17 -5.14 8.36
C GLN A 14 -42.10 -6.07 7.74
N GLU A 15 -41.13 -5.53 7.01
CA GLU A 15 -40.05 -6.33 6.45
C GLU A 15 -39.08 -6.89 7.49
N PHE A 16 -38.88 -6.18 8.59
CA PHE A 16 -38.10 -6.70 9.70
C PHE A 16 -38.78 -7.91 10.35
N GLU A 17 -40.10 -7.87 10.55
CA GLU A 17 -40.87 -9.04 11.00
C GLU A 17 -40.74 -10.20 9.99
N MET A 18 -40.83 -9.92 8.68
CA MET A 18 -40.61 -10.95 7.65
C MET A 18 -39.19 -11.55 7.69
N LEU A 19 -38.19 -10.77 8.08
CA LEU A 19 -36.81 -11.24 8.30
C LEU A 19 -36.71 -12.18 9.51
N LEU A 20 -37.42 -11.88 10.60
CA LEU A 20 -37.53 -12.76 11.76
C LEU A 20 -38.24 -14.06 11.40
N ASP A 21 -39.33 -13.98 10.64
CA ASP A 21 -40.06 -15.14 10.14
C ASP A 21 -39.19 -15.97 9.17
N PHE A 22 -38.34 -15.34 8.36
CA PHE A 22 -37.43 -16.03 7.44
C PHE A 22 -36.44 -16.96 8.16
N VAL A 23 -36.04 -16.61 9.39
CA VAL A 23 -35.09 -17.42 10.19
C VAL A 23 -35.76 -18.33 11.22
N SER A 24 -37.00 -18.03 11.62
CA SER A 24 -37.70 -18.76 12.68
C SER A 24 -38.85 -19.65 12.17
N GLY A 25 -39.31 -19.42 10.94
CA GLY A 25 -40.44 -20.13 10.33
C GLY A 25 -40.13 -21.59 9.99
N GLU A 26 -41.18 -22.35 9.67
CA GLU A 26 -41.08 -23.79 9.37
C GLU A 26 -40.12 -24.11 8.22
N ALA A 27 -40.09 -23.26 7.18
CA ALA A 27 -39.16 -23.41 6.06
C ALA A 27 -37.69 -23.28 6.49
N ALA A 28 -37.39 -22.50 7.52
CA ALA A 28 -36.04 -22.34 8.06
C ALA A 28 -35.55 -23.60 8.77
N GLN A 29 -36.46 -24.36 9.39
CA GLN A 29 -36.11 -25.62 10.09
C GLN A 29 -35.57 -26.69 9.15
N GLN A 30 -35.91 -26.61 7.85
CA GLN A 30 -35.45 -27.53 6.81
C GLN A 30 -34.37 -26.91 5.91
N ALA A 31 -34.03 -25.64 6.12
CA ALA A 31 -33.04 -24.94 5.31
C ALA A 31 -31.61 -25.25 5.77
N SER A 32 -30.66 -25.24 4.84
CA SER A 32 -29.24 -25.28 5.19
C SER A 32 -28.74 -23.92 5.69
N ALA A 33 -27.65 -23.92 6.45
CA ALA A 33 -27.00 -22.69 6.88
C ALA A 33 -26.62 -21.78 5.69
N ASP A 34 -26.12 -22.33 4.58
CA ASP A 34 -25.81 -21.56 3.36
C ASP A 34 -27.05 -20.88 2.76
N HIS A 35 -28.20 -21.57 2.74
CA HIS A 35 -29.44 -20.98 2.24
C HIS A 35 -29.89 -19.80 3.09
N ILE A 36 -29.88 -19.98 4.43
CA ILE A 36 -30.25 -18.93 5.38
C ILE A 36 -29.28 -17.74 5.28
N GLU A 37 -27.97 -18.00 5.27
CA GLU A 37 -26.95 -16.93 5.19
C GLU A 37 -27.10 -16.09 3.92
N ARG A 38 -27.24 -16.73 2.75
CA ARG A 38 -27.43 -16.02 1.46
C ARG A 38 -28.73 -15.23 1.42
N GLY A 39 -29.81 -15.79 1.98
CA GLY A 39 -31.12 -15.13 2.05
C GLY A 39 -31.07 -13.90 2.95
N LEU A 40 -30.58 -14.09 4.19
CA LEU A 40 -30.37 -13.02 5.16
C LEU A 40 -29.53 -11.90 4.60
N PHE A 41 -28.38 -12.23 4.00
CA PHE A 41 -27.48 -11.22 3.44
C PHE A 41 -28.19 -10.33 2.39
N LYS A 42 -28.96 -10.92 1.46
CA LYS A 42 -29.72 -10.15 0.46
C LYS A 42 -30.84 -9.31 1.09
N LEU A 43 -31.58 -9.87 2.03
CA LEU A 43 -32.67 -9.18 2.71
C LEU A 43 -32.15 -8.01 3.57
N LEU A 44 -31.03 -8.19 4.26
CA LEU A 44 -30.36 -7.13 5.02
C LEU A 44 -29.85 -6.01 4.11
N LEU A 45 -29.30 -6.32 2.92
CA LEU A 45 -28.93 -5.30 1.94
C LEU A 45 -30.16 -4.49 1.47
N ALA A 46 -31.27 -5.17 1.16
CA ALA A 46 -32.51 -4.51 0.75
C ALA A 46 -33.11 -3.63 1.86
N MET A 47 -33.11 -4.11 3.10
CA MET A 47 -33.55 -3.33 4.27
C MET A 47 -32.62 -2.13 4.52
N GLY A 48 -31.30 -2.32 4.40
CA GLY A 48 -30.31 -1.23 4.51
C GLY A 48 -30.53 -0.13 3.46
N ALA A 49 -30.87 -0.49 2.22
CA ALA A 49 -31.25 0.46 1.18
C ALA A 49 -32.50 1.29 1.57
N LYS A 50 -33.51 0.67 2.20
CA LYS A 50 -34.71 1.38 2.67
C LYS A 50 -34.43 2.28 3.87
N LEU A 51 -33.62 1.82 4.83
CA LEU A 51 -33.20 2.62 5.99
C LEU A 51 -32.42 3.87 5.53
N LEU A 52 -31.50 3.71 4.57
CA LEU A 52 -30.76 4.83 4.03
C LEU A 52 -31.65 5.78 3.21
N ARG A 53 -32.65 5.25 2.49
CA ARG A 53 -33.68 6.07 1.84
C ARG A 53 -34.51 6.85 2.86
N LEU A 54 -34.92 6.22 3.97
CA LEU A 54 -35.65 6.88 5.05
C LEU A 54 -34.83 8.03 5.62
N PHE A 55 -33.54 7.79 5.90
CA PHE A 55 -32.61 8.84 6.33
C PHE A 55 -32.63 10.03 5.36
N PHE A 56 -32.47 9.80 4.05
CA PHE A 56 -32.51 10.86 3.06
C PHE A 56 -33.85 11.62 3.00
N VAL A 57 -34.98 10.91 3.12
CA VAL A 57 -36.32 11.54 3.15
C VAL A 57 -36.43 12.44 4.37
N MET A 58 -36.11 11.95 5.57
CA MET A 58 -36.19 12.73 6.81
C MET A 58 -35.25 13.94 6.78
N ARG A 59 -34.02 13.78 6.30
CA ARG A 59 -33.06 14.89 6.14
C ARG A 59 -33.56 15.92 5.15
N SER A 60 -34.19 15.49 4.07
CA SER A 60 -34.81 16.38 3.10
C SER A 60 -36.01 17.09 3.69
N GLU A 61 -36.93 16.40 4.38
CA GLU A 61 -38.10 17.00 5.03
C GLU A 61 -37.72 18.08 6.06
N ALA A 62 -36.62 17.86 6.79
CA ALA A 62 -36.10 18.82 7.78
C ALA A 62 -35.47 20.09 7.18
N CYS A 63 -35.16 20.13 5.88
CA CYS A 63 -34.60 21.34 5.25
C CYS A 63 -35.64 22.46 5.16
N SER A 64 -35.23 23.71 5.40
CA SER A 64 -36.09 24.86 5.10
C SER A 64 -36.36 24.97 3.59
N ARG A 65 -37.55 25.44 3.21
CA ARG A 65 -37.91 25.88 1.84
C ARG A 65 -38.06 27.40 1.75
N GLU A 66 -37.61 28.13 2.77
CA GLU A 66 -37.53 29.58 2.77
C GLU A 66 -36.33 30.07 1.96
N THR A 67 -36.22 31.37 1.71
CA THR A 67 -35.10 31.93 0.95
C THR A 67 -33.75 31.61 1.58
N LEU A 68 -32.80 31.20 0.75
CA LEU A 68 -31.42 30.89 1.14
C LEU A 68 -30.52 32.11 0.94
N GLN A 69 -29.69 32.45 1.93
CA GLN A 69 -28.60 33.41 1.74
C GLN A 69 -27.32 32.66 1.37
N THR A 70 -26.73 33.04 0.24
CA THR A 70 -25.46 32.46 -0.22
C THR A 70 -24.27 33.08 0.52
N ALA A 71 -23.12 32.42 0.45
CA ALA A 71 -21.86 32.98 0.96
C ALA A 71 -21.46 34.30 0.26
N SER A 72 -21.93 34.53 -0.98
CA SER A 72 -21.73 35.78 -1.72
C SER A 72 -22.72 36.89 -1.36
N GLY A 73 -23.59 36.67 -0.37
CA GLY A 73 -24.61 37.63 0.08
C GLY A 73 -25.84 37.73 -0.84
N ALA A 74 -25.99 36.83 -1.80
CA ALA A 74 -27.16 36.79 -2.67
C ALA A 74 -28.28 35.98 -2.02
N THR A 75 -29.52 36.47 -2.15
CA THR A 75 -30.71 35.73 -1.72
C THR A 75 -31.26 34.89 -2.87
N LEU A 76 -31.34 33.57 -2.66
CA LEU A 76 -31.93 32.60 -3.59
C LEU A 76 -33.33 32.18 -3.12
N GLY A 77 -34.28 32.09 -4.04
CA GLY A 77 -35.61 31.57 -3.76
C GLY A 77 -35.64 30.05 -3.87
N TYR A 78 -36.49 29.39 -3.10
CA TYR A 78 -36.80 27.98 -3.34
C TYR A 78 -37.50 27.83 -4.68
N GLU A 79 -36.99 26.92 -5.52
CA GLU A 79 -37.54 26.65 -6.85
C GLU A 79 -38.33 25.33 -6.84
N ARG A 80 -37.68 24.23 -6.44
CA ARG A 80 -38.25 22.88 -6.46
C ARG A 80 -37.38 21.89 -5.71
N ASP A 81 -37.93 20.71 -5.42
CA ASP A 81 -37.09 19.56 -5.08
C ASP A 81 -36.48 18.95 -6.36
N THR A 82 -35.18 18.65 -6.30
CA THR A 82 -34.43 17.99 -7.36
C THR A 82 -34.10 16.55 -6.97
N LYS A 83 -34.05 15.66 -7.96
CA LYS A 83 -33.69 14.25 -7.76
C LYS A 83 -32.19 14.07 -8.06
N ARG A 84 -31.48 13.40 -7.15
CA ARG A 84 -30.08 12.96 -7.30
C ARG A 84 -30.00 11.44 -7.18
N THR A 85 -29.20 10.82 -8.03
CA THR A 85 -28.87 9.40 -7.91
C THR A 85 -27.77 9.22 -6.88
N TYR A 86 -27.89 8.20 -6.03
CA TYR A 86 -26.89 7.87 -5.01
C TYR A 86 -26.59 6.36 -5.03
N TYR A 87 -25.34 5.99 -5.28
CA TYR A 87 -24.86 4.60 -5.27
C TYR A 87 -24.23 4.31 -3.90
N SER A 88 -25.00 3.65 -3.05
CA SER A 88 -24.57 3.18 -1.74
C SER A 88 -24.08 1.74 -1.80
N ILE A 89 -23.47 1.26 -0.71
CA ILE A 89 -23.11 -0.15 -0.56
C ILE A 89 -24.34 -1.08 -0.65
N PHE A 90 -25.52 -0.56 -0.32
CA PHE A 90 -26.80 -1.26 -0.37
C PHE A 90 -27.49 -1.23 -1.75
N GLY A 91 -26.88 -0.56 -2.74
CA GLY A 91 -27.47 -0.41 -4.07
C GLY A 91 -27.74 1.03 -4.47
N LYS A 92 -28.40 1.17 -5.62
CA LYS A 92 -28.79 2.45 -6.23
C LYS A 92 -30.04 3.00 -5.54
N LEU A 93 -29.90 4.22 -5.00
CA LEU A 93 -30.92 4.98 -4.30
C LEU A 93 -31.19 6.32 -4.99
N TRP A 94 -32.28 6.96 -4.59
CA TRP A 94 -32.61 8.32 -5.00
C TRP A 94 -32.78 9.21 -3.78
N LEU A 95 -32.15 10.38 -3.85
CA LEU A 95 -32.30 11.48 -2.90
C LEU A 95 -33.11 12.59 -3.57
N TYR A 96 -34.15 13.08 -2.89
CA TYR A 96 -34.86 14.30 -3.27
C TYR A 96 -34.42 15.41 -2.32
N ARG A 97 -34.12 16.59 -2.85
CA ARG A 97 -33.48 17.68 -2.09
C ARG A 97 -33.91 19.06 -2.58
N PRO A 98 -34.12 20.03 -1.67
CA PRO A 98 -34.48 21.39 -2.06
C PRO A 98 -33.42 22.04 -2.93
N TYR A 99 -33.84 22.61 -4.04
CA TYR A 99 -33.00 23.39 -4.95
C TYR A 99 -33.44 24.85 -4.93
N PHE A 100 -32.45 25.72 -4.71
CA PHE A 100 -32.61 27.16 -4.65
C PHE A 100 -32.00 27.78 -5.89
N TYR A 101 -32.65 28.78 -6.46
CA TYR A 101 -32.20 29.38 -7.72
C TYR A 101 -32.54 30.87 -7.79
N LYS A 102 -31.67 31.61 -8.47
CA LYS A 102 -31.95 32.97 -8.93
C LYS A 102 -31.26 33.20 -10.27
N LYS A 103 -32.02 33.73 -11.23
CA LYS A 103 -31.51 34.06 -12.56
C LYS A 103 -30.32 35.03 -12.44
N GLY A 104 -29.22 34.71 -13.11
CA GLY A 104 -27.98 35.50 -13.11
C GLY A 104 -27.04 35.23 -11.92
N VAL A 105 -27.48 34.50 -10.89
CA VAL A 105 -26.63 34.08 -9.76
C VAL A 105 -26.27 32.60 -9.85
N GLY A 106 -27.22 31.75 -10.24
CA GLY A 106 -27.06 30.30 -10.26
C GLY A 106 -27.99 29.61 -9.28
N GLY A 107 -27.71 28.36 -8.95
CA GLY A 107 -28.49 27.60 -7.99
C GLY A 107 -27.66 26.71 -7.08
N GLU A 108 -28.21 26.45 -5.91
CA GLU A 108 -27.54 25.73 -4.82
C GLU A 108 -28.45 24.67 -4.20
N THR A 109 -27.84 23.65 -3.62
CA THR A 109 -28.51 22.58 -2.89
C THR A 109 -27.82 22.41 -1.53
N PRO A 110 -28.21 23.16 -0.50
CA PRO A 110 -27.52 23.16 0.80
C PRO A 110 -27.43 21.79 1.48
N LEU A 111 -28.42 20.93 1.22
CA LEU A 111 -28.43 19.57 1.77
C LEU A 111 -27.21 18.75 1.31
N ASP A 112 -26.62 19.05 0.16
CA ASP A 112 -25.44 18.34 -0.34
C ASP A 112 -24.21 18.57 0.54
N ALA A 113 -24.00 19.82 0.97
CA ALA A 113 -22.94 20.18 1.90
C ALA A 113 -23.18 19.48 3.25
N VAL A 114 -24.39 19.60 3.79
CA VAL A 114 -24.75 19.01 5.09
C VAL A 114 -24.56 17.48 5.10
N LEU A 115 -24.82 16.80 3.98
CA LEU A 115 -24.62 15.36 3.84
C LEU A 115 -23.20 14.97 3.40
N GLY A 116 -22.32 15.94 3.11
CA GLY A 116 -20.95 15.71 2.67
C GLY A 116 -20.83 14.99 1.32
N LEU A 117 -21.80 15.17 0.41
CA LEU A 117 -21.85 14.42 -0.84
C LEU A 117 -20.65 14.75 -1.76
N GLY A 118 -20.24 13.79 -2.59
CA GLY A 118 -19.28 14.05 -3.66
C GLY A 118 -19.87 14.88 -4.80
N GLU A 119 -19.09 15.14 -5.84
CA GLU A 119 -19.63 15.67 -7.11
C GLU A 119 -20.32 14.58 -7.94
N ASP A 120 -19.80 13.36 -7.84
CA ASP A 120 -20.36 12.18 -8.51
C ASP A 120 -21.59 11.61 -7.79
N SER A 121 -22.04 10.42 -8.20
CA SER A 121 -23.17 9.74 -7.57
C SER A 121 -22.75 8.65 -6.58
N TYR A 122 -21.45 8.42 -6.33
CA TYR A 122 -20.99 7.32 -5.48
C TYR A 122 -20.87 7.76 -4.03
N SER A 123 -21.32 6.91 -3.12
CA SER A 123 -21.04 7.09 -1.69
C SER A 123 -19.54 6.95 -1.42
N ASP A 124 -19.04 7.65 -0.40
CA ASP A 124 -17.64 7.51 0.01
C ASP A 124 -17.27 6.08 0.38
N LEU A 125 -18.18 5.34 1.02
CA LEU A 125 -17.98 3.93 1.35
C LEU A 125 -17.81 3.06 0.09
N VAL A 126 -18.61 3.30 -0.96
CA VAL A 126 -18.45 2.57 -2.23
C VAL A 126 -17.12 2.93 -2.89
N ARG A 127 -16.74 4.22 -2.89
CA ARG A 127 -15.44 4.66 -3.42
C ARG A 127 -14.29 3.99 -2.66
N GLU A 128 -14.30 4.06 -1.33
CA GLU A 128 -13.30 3.42 -0.45
C GLU A 128 -13.14 1.93 -0.72
N VAL A 129 -14.23 1.18 -0.77
CA VAL A 129 -14.16 -0.27 -1.06
C VAL A 129 -13.65 -0.51 -2.48
N ALA A 130 -14.11 0.27 -3.47
CA ALA A 130 -13.69 0.12 -4.85
C ALA A 130 -12.20 0.45 -5.05
N ASP A 131 -11.70 1.52 -4.41
CA ASP A 131 -10.30 1.93 -4.46
C ASP A 131 -9.42 0.91 -3.76
N TYR A 132 -9.83 0.43 -2.57
CA TYR A 132 -9.08 -0.59 -1.84
C TYR A 132 -8.97 -1.88 -2.67
N LEU A 133 -10.06 -2.31 -3.31
CA LEU A 133 -9.99 -3.43 -4.24
C LEU A 133 -9.12 -3.10 -5.46
N GLY A 134 -9.18 -1.87 -5.98
CA GLY A 134 -8.44 -1.41 -7.16
C GLY A 134 -6.91 -1.32 -6.97
N VAL A 135 -6.44 -1.00 -5.75
CA VAL A 135 -5.00 -0.99 -5.45
C VAL A 135 -4.39 -2.39 -5.43
N TYR A 136 -5.17 -3.42 -5.08
CA TYR A 136 -4.69 -4.81 -5.01
C TYR A 136 -5.09 -5.68 -6.21
N ASN A 137 -6.17 -5.35 -6.92
CA ASN A 137 -6.73 -6.18 -7.99
C ASN A 137 -6.79 -5.44 -9.33
N VAL A 138 -6.95 -6.22 -10.40
CA VAL A 138 -7.30 -5.67 -11.72
C VAL A 138 -8.67 -5.00 -11.64
N TYR A 139 -8.80 -3.79 -12.17
CA TYR A 139 -10.01 -2.97 -12.00
C TYR A 139 -11.31 -3.66 -12.42
N HIS A 140 -11.34 -4.38 -13.54
CA HIS A 140 -12.54 -5.13 -13.94
C HIS A 140 -12.89 -6.25 -12.96
N LYS A 141 -11.88 -6.87 -12.32
CA LYS A 141 -12.09 -7.88 -11.26
C LYS A 141 -12.61 -7.24 -9.98
N SER A 142 -12.16 -6.04 -9.63
CA SER A 142 -12.76 -5.26 -8.54
C SER A 142 -14.25 -5.01 -8.79
N GLY A 143 -14.61 -4.64 -10.03
CA GLY A 143 -16.01 -4.53 -10.46
C GLY A 143 -16.78 -5.85 -10.37
N ASP A 144 -16.19 -6.97 -10.82
CA ASP A 144 -16.79 -8.32 -10.71
C ASP A 144 -17.06 -8.69 -9.25
N ILE A 145 -16.14 -8.39 -8.33
CA ILE A 145 -16.27 -8.66 -6.89
C ILE A 145 -17.42 -7.83 -6.29
N LEU A 146 -17.46 -6.52 -6.57
CA LEU A 146 -18.53 -5.64 -6.12
C LEU A 146 -19.90 -6.08 -6.65
N PHE A 147 -19.96 -6.52 -7.91
CA PHE A 147 -21.20 -7.04 -8.48
C PHE A 147 -21.62 -8.37 -7.84
N ARG A 148 -20.67 -9.29 -7.64
CA ARG A 148 -20.94 -10.62 -7.07
C ARG A 148 -21.40 -10.55 -5.62
N LEU A 149 -20.78 -9.69 -4.81
CA LEU A 149 -21.08 -9.56 -3.39
C LEU A 149 -22.25 -8.61 -3.15
N LEU A 150 -22.33 -7.48 -3.84
CA LEU A 150 -23.26 -6.40 -3.48
C LEU A 150 -24.29 -6.10 -4.57
N GLY A 151 -24.23 -6.77 -5.72
CA GLY A 151 -25.05 -6.44 -6.89
C GLY A 151 -24.71 -5.09 -7.54
N LEU A 152 -23.60 -4.46 -7.12
CA LEU A 152 -23.17 -3.15 -7.60
C LEU A 152 -22.34 -3.26 -8.87
N LYS A 153 -22.88 -2.75 -9.98
CA LYS A 153 -22.18 -2.69 -11.26
C LYS A 153 -21.39 -1.39 -11.37
N LEU A 154 -20.08 -1.48 -11.18
CA LEU A 154 -19.14 -0.40 -11.48
C LEU A 154 -18.35 -0.77 -12.74
N SER A 155 -18.23 0.18 -13.69
CA SER A 155 -17.39 -0.01 -14.86
C SER A 155 -15.92 0.16 -14.50
N THR A 156 -15.03 -0.46 -15.27
CA THR A 156 -13.58 -0.25 -15.14
C THR A 156 -13.22 1.23 -15.17
N GLY A 157 -13.79 2.00 -16.10
CA GLY A 157 -13.52 3.44 -16.21
C GLY A 157 -14.01 4.25 -15.02
N ALA A 158 -15.10 3.84 -14.35
CA ALA A 158 -15.54 4.49 -13.13
C ALA A 158 -14.56 4.25 -11.97
N ILE A 159 -14.05 3.02 -11.83
CA ILE A 159 -13.04 2.69 -10.81
C ILE A 159 -11.74 3.46 -11.10
N GLU A 160 -11.29 3.49 -12.35
CA GLU A 160 -10.09 4.25 -12.75
C GLU A 160 -10.23 5.75 -12.47
N SER A 161 -11.37 6.36 -12.83
CA SER A 161 -11.62 7.78 -12.59
C SER A 161 -11.71 8.09 -11.10
N ASN A 162 -12.43 7.29 -10.32
CA ASN A 162 -12.57 7.50 -8.89
C ASN A 162 -11.21 7.40 -8.18
N LEU A 163 -10.41 6.39 -8.54
CA LEU A 163 -9.07 6.19 -8.01
C LEU A 163 -8.17 7.38 -8.37
N ALA A 164 -8.25 7.90 -9.59
CA ALA A 164 -7.49 9.09 -10.00
C ALA A 164 -7.86 10.33 -9.16
N ASP A 165 -9.16 10.59 -8.99
CA ASP A 165 -9.65 11.69 -8.17
C ASP A 165 -9.23 11.53 -6.70
N ASP A 166 -9.29 10.29 -6.20
CA ASP A 166 -8.98 9.96 -4.81
C ASP A 166 -7.49 9.86 -4.53
N ALA A 167 -6.63 9.78 -5.55
CA ALA A 167 -5.18 9.89 -5.42
C ALA A 167 -4.69 11.35 -5.34
N ALA A 168 -5.51 12.32 -5.77
CA ALA A 168 -5.08 13.71 -5.96
C ALA A 168 -4.62 14.42 -4.67
N ALA A 169 -5.08 13.97 -3.50
CA ALA A 169 -4.75 14.58 -2.20
C ALA A 169 -3.66 13.82 -1.43
N VAL A 170 -3.08 12.74 -1.98
CA VAL A 170 -2.10 11.90 -1.27
C VAL A 170 -0.83 12.68 -0.93
N GLU A 171 -0.31 13.46 -1.88
CA GLU A 171 0.91 14.24 -1.64
C GLU A 171 0.70 15.30 -0.55
N SER A 172 -0.42 16.03 -0.58
CA SER A 172 -0.73 17.04 0.43
C SER A 172 -1.00 16.42 1.79
N TYR A 173 -1.60 15.22 1.84
CA TYR A 173 -1.74 14.45 3.07
C TYR A 173 -0.37 14.13 3.69
N TYR A 174 0.56 13.58 2.91
CA TYR A 174 1.90 13.23 3.42
C TYR A 174 2.76 14.46 3.72
N ALA A 175 2.55 15.59 3.04
CA ALA A 175 3.27 16.82 3.32
C ALA A 175 2.91 17.42 4.70
N GLN A 176 1.67 17.19 5.18
CA GLN A 176 1.22 17.66 6.50
C GLN A 176 1.27 16.59 7.59
N LYS A 177 1.45 15.31 7.24
CA LYS A 177 1.52 14.22 8.21
C LYS A 177 2.77 14.38 9.10
N PRO A 178 2.63 14.38 10.44
CA PRO A 178 3.78 14.48 11.32
C PRO A 178 4.68 13.24 11.19
N ALA A 179 5.98 13.43 11.46
CA ALA A 179 6.90 12.31 11.62
C ALA A 179 6.50 11.43 12.81
N PRO A 180 6.87 10.14 12.80
CA PRO A 180 6.69 9.28 13.96
C PRO A 180 7.30 9.88 15.23
N PRO A 181 6.69 9.70 16.42
CA PRO A 181 7.28 10.14 17.67
C PRO A 181 8.66 9.48 17.88
N PRO A 182 9.69 10.21 18.35
CA PRO A 182 11.02 9.65 18.59
C PRO A 182 11.05 8.44 19.53
N ALA A 183 10.05 8.30 20.42
CA ALA A 183 9.93 7.18 21.35
C ALA A 183 9.49 5.86 20.68
N GLU A 184 8.90 5.92 19.49
CA GLU A 184 8.45 4.75 18.73
C GLU A 184 9.46 4.34 17.63
N GLU A 185 10.48 5.17 17.41
CA GLU A 185 11.58 4.92 16.48
C GLU A 185 12.80 4.27 17.17
N ALA A 186 13.60 3.56 16.38
CA ALA A 186 14.84 2.94 16.82
C ALA A 186 16.09 3.73 16.35
N GLU A 187 17.28 3.31 16.80
CA GLU A 187 18.49 4.13 16.70
C GLU A 187 19.18 4.18 15.32
N ILE A 188 18.84 3.31 14.38
CA ILE A 188 19.41 3.32 13.02
C ILE A 188 18.35 3.77 12.02
N LEU A 189 18.55 4.91 11.37
CA LEU A 189 17.73 5.36 10.25
C LEU A 189 18.23 4.72 8.95
N VAL A 190 17.36 3.98 8.27
CA VAL A 190 17.68 3.24 7.06
C VAL A 190 16.87 3.78 5.89
N ILE A 191 17.57 4.07 4.79
CA ILE A 191 16.95 4.40 3.50
C ILE A 191 17.34 3.40 2.43
N GLN A 192 16.42 3.16 1.51
CA GLN A 192 16.64 2.26 0.37
C GLN A 192 15.97 2.86 -0.86
N ALA A 193 16.56 2.62 -2.04
CA ALA A 193 15.99 2.99 -3.32
C ALA A 193 16.28 1.91 -4.35
N ASP A 194 15.30 1.57 -5.16
CA ASP A 194 15.42 0.58 -6.24
C ASP A 194 14.50 0.93 -7.42
N GLY A 195 14.88 0.50 -8.62
CA GLY A 195 14.17 0.73 -9.87
C GLY A 195 13.40 -0.50 -10.35
N LYS A 196 12.09 -0.36 -10.58
CA LYS A 196 11.27 -1.43 -11.18
C LYS A 196 10.60 -0.99 -12.46
N GLY A 197 10.75 -1.77 -13.52
CA GLY A 197 10.13 -1.47 -14.82
C GLY A 197 8.61 -1.66 -14.80
N VAL A 198 7.86 -0.65 -15.26
CA VAL A 198 6.41 -0.68 -15.47
C VAL A 198 6.11 -0.75 -16.97
N PRO A 199 5.32 -1.72 -17.46
CA PRO A 199 4.90 -1.77 -18.86
C PRO A 199 3.99 -0.59 -19.23
N MET A 200 4.44 0.24 -20.18
CA MET A 200 3.71 1.44 -20.59
C MET A 200 2.85 1.20 -21.83
N VAL A 201 1.70 1.90 -21.90
CA VAL A 201 0.98 2.12 -23.16
C VAL A 201 1.91 2.90 -24.10
N LEU A 202 2.03 2.45 -25.34
CA LEU A 202 2.79 3.15 -26.35
C LEU A 202 1.91 4.23 -26.97
N GLU A 203 2.40 5.47 -27.02
CA GLU A 203 1.68 6.60 -27.65
C GLU A 203 1.60 6.42 -29.17
N GLU A 204 2.61 5.78 -29.77
CA GLU A 204 2.64 5.35 -31.17
C GLU A 204 2.73 3.82 -31.24
N ILE A 205 1.86 3.19 -32.04
CA ILE A 205 1.92 1.75 -32.30
C ILE A 205 2.99 1.54 -33.37
N PRO A 206 4.19 1.00 -33.05
CA PRO A 206 5.17 0.69 -34.08
C PRO A 206 4.57 -0.35 -35.05
N GLU A 207 4.94 -0.27 -36.33
CA GLU A 207 4.47 -1.23 -37.34
C GLU A 207 4.65 -2.67 -36.84
N PRO A 208 3.63 -3.53 -36.99
CA PRO A 208 3.64 -4.86 -36.43
C PRO A 208 4.76 -5.70 -37.08
N GLN A 209 5.86 -5.89 -36.35
CA GLN A 209 6.89 -6.86 -36.75
C GLN A 209 6.38 -8.29 -36.56
N VAL A 210 6.43 -9.08 -37.66
CA VAL A 210 6.00 -10.48 -37.74
C VAL A 210 6.76 -11.37 -36.73
N ARG A 211 8.01 -11.03 -36.41
CA ARG A 211 8.83 -11.72 -35.42
C ARG A 211 9.82 -10.76 -34.77
N LEU A 212 9.87 -10.76 -33.43
CA LEU A 212 10.90 -10.04 -32.68
C LEU A 212 12.26 -10.74 -32.85
N GLY A 213 13.33 -9.95 -33.00
CA GLY A 213 14.70 -10.46 -32.94
C GLY A 213 15.09 -11.00 -31.56
N LYS A 214 16.19 -11.75 -31.47
CA LYS A 214 16.72 -12.27 -30.20
C LYS A 214 17.04 -11.09 -29.26
N GLY A 215 16.36 -11.02 -28.11
CA GLY A 215 16.52 -9.93 -27.13
C GLY A 215 15.57 -8.74 -27.29
N GLN A 216 14.81 -8.64 -28.39
CA GLN A 216 13.77 -7.62 -28.52
C GLN A 216 12.54 -8.04 -27.71
N LYS A 217 12.14 -7.20 -26.75
CA LYS A 217 10.93 -7.40 -25.95
C LYS A 217 9.78 -6.58 -26.54
N ARG A 218 8.58 -7.18 -26.63
CA ARG A 218 7.36 -6.48 -27.09
C ARG A 218 6.91 -5.49 -26.00
N GLY A 219 7.11 -4.19 -26.26
CA GLY A 219 6.64 -3.08 -25.40
C GLY A 219 7.76 -2.30 -24.72
N ARG A 220 7.46 -1.06 -24.32
CA ARG A 220 8.36 -0.16 -23.60
C ARG A 220 8.04 -0.23 -22.11
N LYS A 221 9.05 -0.51 -21.28
CA LYS A 221 8.94 -0.33 -19.83
C LYS A 221 9.52 1.03 -19.44
N LYS A 222 8.87 1.71 -18.50
CA LYS A 222 9.43 2.89 -17.83
C LYS A 222 9.80 2.50 -16.41
N GLU A 223 10.96 2.92 -15.94
CA GLU A 223 11.40 2.65 -14.58
C GLU A 223 10.57 3.48 -13.58
N ALA A 224 9.97 2.80 -12.62
CA ALA A 224 9.44 3.37 -11.39
C ALA A 224 10.54 3.29 -10.33
N MET A 225 10.85 4.41 -9.69
CA MET A 225 11.75 4.45 -8.55
C MET A 225 10.95 4.26 -7.29
N VAL A 226 11.22 3.16 -6.59
CA VAL A 226 10.67 2.84 -5.29
C VAL A 226 11.66 3.30 -4.23
N THR A 227 11.17 3.93 -3.18
CA THR A 227 11.95 4.29 -2.00
C THR A 227 11.32 3.72 -0.75
N SER A 228 12.16 3.40 0.23
CA SER A 228 11.69 3.07 1.57
C SER A 228 12.55 3.75 2.63
N ILE A 229 11.91 4.08 3.75
CA ILE A 229 12.53 4.65 4.94
C ILE A 229 11.94 3.98 6.17
N TYR A 230 12.80 3.62 7.13
CA TYR A 230 12.41 3.03 8.41
C TYR A 230 13.52 3.22 9.43
N THR A 231 13.19 3.03 10.71
CA THR A 231 14.20 2.88 11.76
C THR A 231 14.29 1.43 12.21
N ILE A 232 15.46 0.99 12.68
CA ILE A 232 15.67 -0.36 13.19
C ILE A 232 16.69 -0.37 14.33
N ALA A 233 16.48 -1.25 15.31
CA ALA A 233 17.43 -1.46 16.40
C ALA A 233 18.70 -2.15 15.89
N ALA A 234 19.85 -1.84 16.50
CA ALA A 234 21.12 -2.42 16.14
C ALA A 234 21.15 -3.93 16.47
N HIS A 235 21.44 -4.76 15.46
CA HIS A 235 21.51 -6.21 15.61
C HIS A 235 22.91 -6.74 15.27
N ARG A 236 23.78 -6.72 16.29
CA ARG A 236 25.19 -7.14 16.17
C ARG A 236 25.30 -8.63 15.89
N ARG A 237 26.08 -8.98 14.87
CA ARG A 237 26.27 -10.37 14.42
C ARG A 237 27.72 -10.60 14.03
N THR A 238 28.18 -11.85 14.10
CA THR A 238 29.46 -12.23 13.50
C THR A 238 29.25 -12.66 12.04
N PRO A 239 30.27 -12.56 11.19
CA PRO A 239 30.22 -13.13 9.83
C PRO A 239 29.78 -14.59 9.84
N GLN A 240 30.34 -15.40 10.75
CA GLN A 240 29.97 -16.81 10.90
C GLN A 240 28.49 -17.01 11.23
N ALA A 241 27.92 -16.20 12.14
CA ALA A 241 26.50 -16.31 12.49
C ALA A 241 25.58 -16.01 11.29
N VAL A 242 25.99 -15.12 10.38
CA VAL A 242 25.25 -14.84 9.15
C VAL A 242 25.34 -16.03 8.18
N VAL A 243 26.53 -16.58 7.95
CA VAL A 243 26.71 -17.79 7.11
C VAL A 243 25.90 -18.96 7.65
N ASP A 244 25.90 -19.15 8.97
CA ASP A 244 25.18 -20.23 9.63
C ASP A 244 23.67 -20.08 9.43
N SER A 245 23.16 -18.85 9.54
CA SER A 245 21.75 -18.56 9.26
C SER A 245 21.38 -18.72 7.80
N PHE A 246 22.32 -18.55 6.87
CA PHE A 246 22.04 -18.52 5.43
C PHE A 246 22.13 -19.93 4.81
N PHE A 247 23.13 -20.72 5.21
CA PHE A 247 23.42 -22.03 4.61
C PHE A 247 23.06 -23.22 5.49
N ARG A 248 22.89 -23.05 6.81
CA ARG A 248 22.44 -24.14 7.68
C ARG A 248 20.96 -23.98 7.95
N HIS A 249 20.17 -25.00 7.66
CA HIS A 249 18.76 -25.10 8.03
C HIS A 249 18.61 -25.24 9.56
N THR A 250 18.92 -24.17 10.29
CA THR A 250 18.56 -24.07 11.70
C THR A 250 17.04 -23.88 11.73
N PRO A 251 16.27 -24.75 12.42
CA PRO A 251 14.81 -24.59 12.52
C PRO A 251 14.45 -23.18 12.98
N ALA A 252 13.48 -22.54 12.32
CA ALA A 252 13.10 -21.15 12.55
C ALA A 252 12.74 -20.83 14.01
N ASP A 253 12.33 -21.84 14.78
CA ASP A 253 11.89 -21.72 16.18
C ASP A 253 13.01 -21.40 17.19
N THR A 254 14.29 -21.46 16.80
CA THR A 254 15.42 -21.08 17.68
C THR A 254 16.13 -19.80 17.25
N ALA A 255 15.64 -19.10 16.21
CA ALA A 255 16.26 -17.85 15.77
C ALA A 255 16.01 -16.74 16.81
N PRO A 256 17.06 -16.05 17.32
CA PRO A 256 16.89 -14.94 18.24
C PRO A 256 16.01 -13.85 17.63
N ASN A 257 15.27 -13.16 18.50
CA ASN A 257 14.28 -12.13 18.21
C ASN A 257 14.78 -11.15 17.13
N ARG A 258 14.34 -11.34 15.87
CA ARG A 258 14.76 -10.49 14.75
C ARG A 258 14.23 -9.08 14.98
N CYS A 259 15.11 -8.08 15.01
CA CYS A 259 14.72 -6.68 15.04
C CYS A 259 13.81 -6.36 13.85
N ARG A 260 12.65 -5.77 14.11
CA ARG A 260 11.67 -5.41 13.07
C ARG A 260 11.86 -3.95 12.68
N PRO A 261 11.69 -3.59 11.39
CA PRO A 261 11.60 -2.19 10.99
C PRO A 261 10.45 -1.46 11.68
N HIS A 262 10.72 -0.27 12.20
CA HIS A 262 9.75 0.64 12.81
C HIS A 262 9.35 1.74 11.82
N HIS A 263 8.05 2.08 11.82
CA HIS A 263 7.45 3.13 10.99
C HIS A 263 7.93 3.12 9.54
N LYS A 264 7.95 1.92 8.93
CA LYS A 264 8.32 1.74 7.54
C LYS A 264 7.36 2.55 6.65
N HIS A 265 7.94 3.36 5.77
CA HIS A 265 7.19 4.10 4.77
C HIS A 265 7.74 3.77 3.38
N ILE A 266 6.86 3.40 2.46
CA ILE A 266 7.15 3.05 1.07
C ILE A 266 6.53 4.10 0.14
N TRP A 267 7.25 4.43 -0.93
CA TRP A 267 6.76 5.29 -2.01
C TRP A 267 7.27 4.79 -3.36
N ALA A 268 6.56 5.09 -4.44
CA ALA A 268 7.08 4.90 -5.80
C ALA A 268 6.65 6.03 -6.72
N THR A 269 7.47 6.33 -7.73
CA THR A 269 7.15 7.32 -8.77
C THR A 269 7.85 7.01 -10.10
N LEU A 270 7.22 7.36 -11.23
CA LEU A 270 7.82 7.39 -12.57
C LEU A 270 8.50 8.73 -12.91
N ASP A 271 8.55 9.69 -11.98
CA ASP A 271 9.21 10.98 -12.20
C ASP A 271 10.74 10.88 -12.18
N GLY A 272 11.26 9.71 -11.82
CA GLY A 272 12.67 9.36 -11.92
C GLY A 272 13.41 9.46 -10.59
N LYS A 273 14.71 9.14 -10.65
CA LYS A 273 15.58 9.00 -9.48
C LYS A 273 15.67 10.29 -8.65
N ASP A 274 15.85 11.43 -9.31
CA ASP A 274 16.09 12.70 -8.60
C ASP A 274 14.82 13.15 -7.83
N ALA A 275 13.62 13.01 -8.43
CA ALA A 275 12.35 13.30 -7.76
C ALA A 275 12.08 12.36 -6.57
N ALA A 276 12.32 11.05 -6.76
CA ALA A 276 12.14 10.06 -5.69
C ALA A 276 13.07 10.31 -4.49
N LEU A 277 14.35 10.63 -4.76
CA LEU A 277 15.33 10.91 -3.72
C LEU A 277 15.10 12.28 -3.04
N ALA A 278 14.63 13.29 -3.78
CA ALA A 278 14.25 14.58 -3.20
C ALA A 278 13.07 14.44 -2.22
N ARG A 279 12.05 13.65 -2.57
CA ARG A 279 10.94 13.33 -1.67
C ARG A 279 11.42 12.54 -0.44
N LEU A 280 12.26 11.53 -0.65
CA LEU A 280 12.85 10.76 0.45
C LEU A 280 13.63 11.66 1.41
N ALA A 281 14.36 12.67 0.90
CA ALA A 281 15.10 13.61 1.73
C ALA A 281 14.20 14.47 2.64
N GLN A 282 12.99 14.83 2.19
CA GLN A 282 12.01 15.51 3.05
C GLN A 282 11.60 14.62 4.23
N GLN A 283 11.42 13.32 3.99
CA GLN A 283 11.07 12.36 5.05
C GLN A 283 12.23 12.08 6.00
N VAL A 284 13.46 12.01 5.49
CA VAL A 284 14.67 11.92 6.31
C VAL A 284 14.74 13.12 7.24
N ALA A 285 14.68 14.34 6.69
CA ALA A 285 14.78 15.57 7.47
C ALA A 285 13.74 15.67 8.59
N ALA A 286 12.53 15.15 8.37
CA ALA A 286 11.47 15.15 9.38
C ALA A 286 11.68 14.13 10.52
N ARG A 287 12.47 13.07 10.30
CA ARG A 287 12.77 12.02 11.29
C ARG A 287 14.10 12.21 12.01
N GLU A 288 14.94 13.12 11.53
CA GLU A 288 16.22 13.43 12.17
C GLU A 288 16.03 13.90 13.62
N GLY A 289 16.90 13.44 14.51
CA GLY A 289 16.83 13.76 15.94
C GLY A 289 17.94 13.08 16.73
N THR A 290 18.00 13.35 18.04
CA THR A 290 19.03 12.79 18.93
C THR A 290 18.88 11.29 19.17
N HIS A 291 17.70 10.73 18.86
CA HIS A 291 17.43 9.29 18.92
C HIS A 291 18.09 8.51 17.78
N ILE A 292 18.41 9.17 16.66
CA ILE A 292 19.08 8.55 15.50
C ILE A 292 20.61 8.59 15.70
N LEU A 293 21.19 7.42 15.94
CA LEU A 293 22.63 7.24 16.18
C LEU A 293 23.41 6.86 14.92
N ALA A 294 22.76 6.24 13.93
CA ALA A 294 23.38 5.86 12.67
C ALA A 294 22.44 6.06 11.46
N ARG A 295 23.04 6.32 10.30
CA ARG A 295 22.36 6.57 9.03
C ARG A 295 22.90 5.62 7.98
N VAL A 296 22.05 4.74 7.44
CA VAL A 296 22.43 3.67 6.52
C VAL A 296 21.62 3.78 5.24
N ALA A 297 22.30 3.73 4.09
CA ALA A 297 21.66 3.62 2.79
C ALA A 297 22.01 2.26 2.16
N LEU A 298 21.01 1.50 1.70
CA LEU A 298 21.23 0.21 1.02
C LEU A 298 20.89 0.34 -0.48
N CYS A 299 21.79 -0.16 -1.35
CA CYS A 299 21.63 -0.16 -2.80
C CYS A 299 22.21 -1.44 -3.44
N ASP A 300 21.68 -1.81 -4.60
CA ASP A 300 22.03 -3.00 -5.41
C ASP A 300 23.41 -2.97 -6.10
N GLY A 301 24.13 -1.83 -6.03
CA GLY A 301 25.40 -1.66 -6.74
C GLY A 301 25.29 -0.98 -8.11
N TYR A 302 24.13 -0.45 -8.48
CA TYR A 302 23.95 0.34 -9.70
C TYR A 302 24.53 1.75 -9.54
N GLU A 303 25.71 1.95 -10.12
CA GLU A 303 26.54 3.15 -9.97
C GLU A 303 25.80 4.49 -10.18
N PRO A 304 24.95 4.69 -11.21
CA PRO A 304 24.21 5.95 -11.37
C PRO A 304 23.21 6.24 -10.25
N LEU A 305 22.68 5.21 -9.58
CA LEU A 305 21.82 5.38 -8.40
C LEU A 305 22.67 5.65 -7.17
N GLN A 306 23.72 4.86 -6.94
CA GLN A 306 24.67 5.07 -5.84
C GLN A 306 25.23 6.50 -5.83
N THR A 307 25.66 7.00 -7.00
CA THR A 307 26.18 8.37 -7.15
C THR A 307 25.17 9.42 -6.70
N ARG A 308 23.88 9.22 -7.05
CA ARG A 308 22.80 10.14 -6.64
C ARG A 308 22.50 10.03 -5.16
N VAL A 309 22.46 8.81 -4.61
CA VAL A 309 22.24 8.57 -3.19
C VAL A 309 23.35 9.22 -2.36
N THR A 310 24.62 8.97 -2.68
CA THR A 310 25.77 9.60 -2.00
C THR A 310 25.75 11.12 -2.11
N LYS A 311 25.34 11.66 -3.26
CA LYS A 311 25.22 13.12 -3.44
C LYS A 311 24.08 13.72 -2.61
N GLN A 312 22.93 13.05 -2.56
CA GLN A 312 21.74 13.55 -1.84
C GLN A 312 21.85 13.33 -0.32
N PHE A 313 22.55 12.27 0.10
CA PHE A 313 22.65 11.82 1.49
C PHE A 313 24.14 11.62 1.88
N PRO A 314 24.94 12.69 1.93
CA PRO A 314 26.39 12.58 2.21
C PRO A 314 26.68 12.03 3.61
N ASP A 315 25.76 12.18 4.57
CA ASP A 315 25.91 11.71 5.95
C ASP A 315 25.47 10.25 6.15
N PHE A 316 24.97 9.59 5.10
CA PHE A 316 24.56 8.20 5.15
C PHE A 316 25.71 7.29 4.73
N THR A 317 25.95 6.22 5.51
CA THR A 317 26.87 5.17 5.07
C THR A 317 26.17 4.32 4.01
N LEU A 318 26.67 4.39 2.77
CA LEU A 318 26.19 3.56 1.67
C LEU A 318 26.75 2.15 1.79
N ILE A 319 25.85 1.18 1.89
CA ILE A 319 26.14 -0.24 2.01
C ILE A 319 25.65 -0.94 0.74
N LEU A 320 26.53 -1.75 0.14
CA LEU A 320 26.10 -2.64 -0.94
C LEU A 320 25.17 -3.69 -0.37
N ASP A 321 24.05 -3.93 -1.04
CA ASP A 321 23.18 -5.04 -0.68
C ASP A 321 23.92 -6.37 -0.81
N PHE A 322 24.05 -7.06 0.32
CA PHE A 322 24.73 -8.33 0.41
C PHE A 322 24.05 -9.41 -0.44
N ILE A 323 22.72 -9.39 -0.57
CA ILE A 323 22.01 -10.41 -1.39
C ILE A 323 22.40 -10.27 -2.85
N HIS A 324 22.44 -9.04 -3.38
CA HIS A 324 22.94 -8.76 -4.72
C HIS A 324 24.42 -9.17 -4.90
N ALA A 325 25.26 -8.96 -3.89
CA ALA A 325 26.65 -9.43 -3.94
C ALA A 325 26.77 -10.96 -3.93
N ASP A 326 25.92 -11.65 -3.17
CA ASP A 326 25.87 -13.11 -3.07
C ASP A 326 25.36 -13.75 -4.37
N GLU A 327 24.41 -13.14 -5.09
CA GLU A 327 23.98 -13.59 -6.42
C GLU A 327 25.14 -13.67 -7.43
N TYR A 328 26.02 -12.66 -7.43
CA TYR A 328 27.23 -12.70 -8.26
C TYR A 328 28.18 -13.83 -7.85
N LEU A 329 28.25 -14.15 -6.55
CA LEU A 329 29.05 -15.26 -6.05
C LEU A 329 28.43 -16.61 -6.47
N TRP A 330 27.11 -16.73 -6.44
CA TRP A 330 26.37 -17.88 -6.96
C TRP A 330 26.60 -18.09 -8.46
N ASP A 331 26.61 -17.02 -9.27
CA ASP A 331 26.93 -17.13 -10.69
C ASP A 331 28.32 -17.75 -10.90
N VAL A 332 29.32 -17.34 -10.10
CA VAL A 332 30.69 -17.91 -10.15
C VAL A 332 30.67 -19.37 -9.72
N ALA A 333 30.04 -19.71 -8.59
CA ALA A 333 29.95 -21.09 -8.12
C ALA A 333 29.31 -22.00 -9.18
N THR A 334 28.22 -21.54 -9.80
CA THR A 334 27.51 -22.25 -10.86
C THR A 334 28.37 -22.44 -12.10
N SER A 335 29.09 -21.39 -12.49
CA SER A 335 29.98 -21.44 -13.67
C SER A 335 31.16 -22.39 -13.47
N LEU A 336 31.75 -22.43 -12.26
CA LEU A 336 32.91 -23.25 -11.96
C LEU A 336 32.57 -24.71 -11.66
N LEU A 337 31.55 -24.95 -10.84
CA LEU A 337 31.26 -26.27 -10.29
C LEU A 337 30.06 -26.94 -10.97
N GLY A 338 29.13 -26.16 -11.52
CA GLY A 338 27.83 -26.63 -12.00
C GLY A 338 26.78 -26.72 -10.89
N GLU A 339 25.50 -26.71 -11.27
CA GLU A 339 24.39 -26.58 -10.30
C GLU A 339 24.28 -27.72 -9.30
N GLN A 340 24.65 -28.94 -9.73
CA GLN A 340 24.47 -30.20 -8.99
C GLN A 340 25.74 -30.69 -8.28
N HIS A 341 26.77 -29.85 -8.18
CA HIS A 341 28.04 -30.25 -7.58
C HIS A 341 27.90 -30.42 -6.06
N PRO A 342 28.37 -31.55 -5.47
CA PRO A 342 28.14 -31.86 -4.05
C PRO A 342 28.75 -30.83 -3.09
N HIS A 343 29.89 -30.24 -3.45
CA HIS A 343 30.58 -29.23 -2.62
C HIS A 343 30.22 -27.77 -2.97
N ARG A 344 29.18 -27.51 -3.77
CA ARG A 344 28.80 -26.15 -4.17
C ARG A 344 28.41 -25.28 -2.96
N LEU A 345 27.67 -25.86 -2.02
CA LEU A 345 27.24 -25.15 -0.80
C LEU A 345 28.40 -24.84 0.13
N GLU A 346 29.35 -25.78 0.29
CA GLU A 346 30.57 -25.56 1.08
C GLU A 346 31.42 -24.44 0.46
N TRP A 347 31.60 -24.46 -0.86
CA TRP A 347 32.29 -23.39 -1.59
C TRP A 347 31.61 -22.04 -1.40
N MET A 348 30.28 -21.98 -1.50
CA MET A 348 29.52 -20.76 -1.26
C MET A 348 29.72 -20.27 0.18
N ALA A 349 29.55 -21.14 1.18
CA ALA A 349 29.73 -20.78 2.58
C ALA A 349 31.13 -20.19 2.86
N ASP A 350 32.18 -20.79 2.29
CA ASP A 350 33.56 -20.31 2.44
C ASP A 350 33.79 -18.93 1.84
N TYR A 351 33.32 -18.70 0.61
CA TYR A 351 33.51 -17.40 -0.06
C TYR A 351 32.60 -16.32 0.52
N THR A 352 31.37 -16.66 0.90
CA THR A 352 30.48 -15.75 1.62
C THR A 352 31.09 -15.36 2.96
N LEU A 353 31.68 -16.29 3.70
CA LEU A 353 32.39 -15.99 4.95
C LEU A 353 33.55 -15.01 4.73
N LYS A 354 34.35 -15.20 3.66
CA LYS A 354 35.45 -14.28 3.33
C LYS A 354 34.95 -12.86 3.07
N ILE A 355 33.90 -12.71 2.26
CA ILE A 355 33.32 -11.39 1.95
C ILE A 355 32.76 -10.74 3.23
N LEU A 356 31.99 -11.48 4.03
CA LEU A 356 31.42 -10.98 5.28
C LEU A 356 32.50 -10.65 6.33
N SER A 357 33.68 -11.27 6.24
CA SER A 357 34.82 -11.05 7.14
C SER A 357 35.78 -9.96 6.65
N GLY A 358 35.37 -9.13 5.70
CA GLY A 358 36.18 -8.02 5.18
C GLY A 358 37.31 -8.45 4.22
N GLN A 359 37.32 -9.70 3.76
CA GLN A 359 38.35 -10.25 2.87
C GLN A 359 37.96 -10.15 1.38
N THR A 360 37.03 -9.25 1.03
CA THR A 360 36.54 -9.05 -0.34
C THR A 360 37.67 -8.77 -1.34
N GLN A 361 38.70 -8.01 -0.96
CA GLN A 361 39.85 -7.75 -1.83
C GLN A 361 40.65 -9.02 -2.15
N GLN A 362 40.74 -9.97 -1.21
CA GLN A 362 41.38 -11.27 -1.45
C GLN A 362 40.55 -12.12 -2.42
N VAL A 363 39.22 -12.07 -2.30
CA VAL A 363 38.30 -12.75 -3.23
C VAL A 363 38.44 -12.17 -4.64
N ILE A 364 38.51 -10.83 -4.78
CA ILE A 364 38.75 -10.15 -6.07
C ILE A 364 40.07 -10.63 -6.68
N ALA A 365 41.16 -10.62 -5.91
CA ALA A 365 42.47 -11.05 -6.39
C ALA A 365 42.48 -12.53 -6.82
N SER A 366 41.81 -13.39 -6.06
CA SER A 366 41.64 -14.81 -6.40
C SER A 366 40.89 -14.96 -7.73
N PHE A 367 39.77 -14.26 -7.92
CA PHE A 367 38.99 -14.33 -9.15
C PHE A 367 39.74 -13.78 -10.36
N GLN A 368 40.48 -12.68 -10.20
CA GLN A 368 41.34 -12.13 -11.25
C GLN A 368 42.45 -13.12 -11.65
N SER A 369 43.08 -13.78 -10.67
CA SER A 369 44.10 -14.80 -10.96
C SER A 369 43.51 -16.00 -11.69
N MET A 370 42.36 -16.52 -11.24
CA MET A 370 41.66 -17.62 -11.90
C MET A 370 41.21 -17.23 -13.32
N ALA A 371 40.79 -15.98 -13.55
CA ALA A 371 40.39 -15.51 -14.87
C ALA A 371 41.56 -15.46 -15.89
N GLN A 372 42.82 -15.41 -15.43
CA GLN A 372 44.01 -15.47 -16.30
C GLN A 372 44.50 -16.90 -16.54
N ASP A 373 44.06 -17.86 -15.73
CA ASP A 373 44.50 -19.24 -15.84
C ASP A 373 43.78 -19.96 -17.00
N LYS A 374 44.59 -20.51 -17.92
CA LYS A 374 44.11 -21.21 -19.13
C LYS A 374 43.42 -22.53 -18.82
N GLN A 375 43.48 -23.03 -17.58
CA GLN A 375 42.71 -24.21 -17.18
C GLN A 375 41.20 -23.97 -17.19
N TYR A 376 40.75 -22.72 -17.04
CA TYR A 376 39.34 -22.35 -17.08
C TYR A 376 38.86 -22.03 -18.49
N THR A 377 37.63 -22.43 -18.79
CA THR A 377 36.98 -22.14 -20.07
C THR A 377 36.80 -20.62 -20.28
N ALA A 378 36.63 -20.18 -21.53
CA ALA A 378 36.40 -18.77 -21.82
C ALA A 378 35.17 -18.19 -21.07
N THR A 379 34.09 -18.97 -20.96
CA THR A 379 32.88 -18.56 -20.22
C THR A 379 33.13 -18.42 -18.72
N GLN A 380 33.87 -19.35 -18.11
CA GLN A 380 34.25 -19.27 -16.70
C GLN A 380 35.12 -18.06 -16.40
N ARG A 381 36.15 -17.82 -17.25
CA ARG A 381 37.03 -16.66 -17.12
C ARG A 381 36.25 -15.35 -17.23
N ALA A 382 35.30 -15.27 -18.17
CA ALA A 382 34.42 -14.11 -18.31
C ALA A 382 33.51 -13.89 -17.08
N GLN A 383 32.96 -14.95 -16.48
CA GLN A 383 32.12 -14.82 -15.28
C GLN A 383 32.94 -14.39 -14.04
N LEU A 384 34.16 -14.93 -13.89
CA LEU A 384 35.11 -14.52 -12.86
C LEU A 384 35.49 -13.04 -13.00
N GLU A 385 35.85 -12.60 -14.20
CA GLU A 385 36.21 -11.21 -14.48
C GLU A 385 35.04 -10.25 -14.26
N LYS A 386 33.83 -10.63 -14.70
CA LYS A 386 32.58 -9.87 -14.45
C LYS A 386 32.36 -9.67 -12.95
N THR A 387 32.51 -10.72 -12.15
CA THR A 387 32.27 -10.69 -10.70
C THR A 387 33.36 -9.91 -9.97
N ALA A 388 34.63 -10.14 -10.32
CA ALA A 388 35.75 -9.38 -9.78
C ALA A 388 35.62 -7.88 -10.07
N THR A 389 35.20 -7.51 -11.28
CA THR A 389 34.97 -6.11 -11.66
C THR A 389 33.82 -5.49 -10.85
N TYR A 390 32.73 -6.22 -10.67
CA TYR A 390 31.58 -5.77 -9.87
C TYR A 390 31.96 -5.55 -8.40
N PHE A 391 32.67 -6.50 -7.77
CA PHE A 391 33.16 -6.35 -6.40
C PHE A 391 34.21 -5.25 -6.29
N GLN A 392 35.13 -5.11 -7.26
CA GLN A 392 36.15 -4.06 -7.24
C GLN A 392 35.53 -2.66 -7.28
N ARG A 393 34.50 -2.46 -8.12
CA ARG A 393 33.77 -1.19 -8.19
C ARG A 393 33.03 -0.88 -6.88
N ASN A 394 32.44 -1.90 -6.25
CA ASN A 394 31.64 -1.73 -5.04
C ASN A 394 32.43 -1.93 -3.73
N LEU A 395 33.73 -2.21 -3.79
CA LEU A 395 34.58 -2.50 -2.64
C LEU A 395 34.46 -1.47 -1.50
N PRO A 396 34.36 -0.14 -1.76
CA PRO A 396 34.14 0.85 -0.70
C PRO A 396 32.86 0.66 0.12
N TYR A 397 31.86 -0.05 -0.43
CA TYR A 397 30.55 -0.27 0.17
C TYR A 397 30.39 -1.67 0.76
N MET A 398 31.44 -2.51 0.75
CA MET A 398 31.42 -3.93 1.16
C MET A 398 32.15 -4.20 2.48
N ALA A 399 32.26 -3.21 3.38
CA ALA A 399 32.85 -3.35 4.72
C ALA A 399 31.91 -4.10 5.70
N TYR A 400 31.43 -5.27 5.30
CA TYR A 400 30.39 -6.03 6.00
C TYR A 400 30.78 -6.42 7.43
N ASP A 401 32.05 -6.71 7.68
CA ASP A 401 32.59 -7.00 9.02
C ASP A 401 32.34 -5.84 9.99
N THR A 402 32.54 -4.61 9.51
CA THR A 402 32.29 -3.38 10.27
C THR A 402 30.81 -3.16 10.48
N TYR A 403 30.00 -3.31 9.43
CA TYR A 403 28.54 -3.12 9.49
C TYR A 403 27.89 -4.12 10.47
N LEU A 404 28.28 -5.40 10.40
CA LEU A 404 27.78 -6.45 11.28
C LEU A 404 28.18 -6.23 12.74
N LYS A 405 29.41 -5.75 13.00
CA LYS A 405 29.88 -5.41 14.35
C LYS A 405 29.11 -4.23 14.95
N GLN A 406 28.74 -3.26 14.12
CA GLN A 406 27.93 -2.11 14.53
C GLN A 406 26.44 -2.46 14.64
N GLY A 407 26.01 -3.58 14.07
CA GLY A 407 24.63 -4.05 14.08
C GLY A 407 23.76 -3.46 12.98
N TRP A 408 24.39 -2.94 11.93
CA TRP A 408 23.69 -2.35 10.79
C TRP A 408 23.10 -3.43 9.87
N PRO A 409 21.97 -3.13 9.20
CA PRO A 409 21.45 -4.01 8.16
C PRO A 409 22.38 -4.00 6.94
N ILE A 410 22.55 -5.17 6.33
CA ILE A 410 23.39 -5.37 5.14
C ILE A 410 22.60 -5.87 3.93
N ALA A 411 21.30 -6.11 4.07
CA ALA A 411 20.45 -6.70 3.06
C ALA A 411 19.23 -5.81 2.77
N SER A 412 18.81 -5.74 1.51
CA SER A 412 17.77 -4.81 1.06
C SER A 412 16.34 -5.37 1.03
N GLY A 413 16.08 -6.48 1.75
CA GLY A 413 14.79 -7.21 1.68
C GLY A 413 13.51 -6.38 1.88
N VAL A 414 13.56 -5.24 2.58
CA VAL A 414 12.43 -4.31 2.70
C VAL A 414 12.07 -3.68 1.34
N ILE A 415 13.03 -3.14 0.60
CA ILE A 415 12.80 -2.54 -0.72
C ILE A 415 12.55 -3.60 -1.78
N GLU A 416 13.18 -4.76 -1.71
CA GLU A 416 12.91 -5.86 -2.65
C GLU A 416 11.47 -6.38 -2.52
N GLY A 417 11.01 -6.55 -1.27
CA GLY A 417 9.63 -6.87 -0.95
C GLY A 417 8.67 -5.81 -1.47
N ALA A 418 9.03 -4.52 -1.33
CA ALA A 418 8.26 -3.41 -1.90
C ALA A 418 8.24 -3.47 -3.44
N CYS A 419 9.38 -3.55 -4.13
CA CYS A 419 9.44 -3.64 -5.59
C CYS A 419 8.63 -4.82 -6.15
N ARG A 420 8.59 -5.94 -5.43
CA ARG A 420 7.73 -7.09 -5.76
C ARG A 420 6.26 -6.77 -5.53
N HIS A 421 5.86 -6.55 -4.28
CA HIS A 421 4.44 -6.43 -3.95
C HIS A 421 3.86 -5.11 -4.42
N PHE A 422 4.51 -3.98 -4.14
CA PHE A 422 4.06 -2.61 -4.47
C PHE A 422 4.01 -2.30 -5.96
N VAL A 423 4.99 -2.77 -6.74
CA VAL A 423 5.04 -2.48 -8.19
C VAL A 423 4.71 -3.71 -9.03
N LYS A 424 5.50 -4.78 -8.92
CA LYS A 424 5.41 -5.92 -9.85
C LYS A 424 4.04 -6.58 -9.83
N ASP A 425 3.53 -6.94 -8.65
CA ASP A 425 2.29 -7.73 -8.53
C ASP A 425 1.06 -6.99 -9.07
N ARG A 426 1.11 -5.64 -9.12
CA ARG A 426 0.01 -4.83 -9.63
C ARG A 426 0.21 -4.30 -11.03
N CYS A 427 1.44 -4.08 -11.46
CA CYS A 427 1.73 -3.46 -12.76
C CYS A 427 2.14 -4.46 -13.84
N GLU A 428 2.61 -5.66 -13.48
CA GLU A 428 3.15 -6.66 -14.42
C GLU A 428 2.30 -7.93 -14.59
N LEU A 429 1.01 -7.90 -14.24
CA LEU A 429 0.13 -9.02 -14.61
C LEU A 429 -0.02 -9.11 -16.13
N SER A 430 -0.41 -10.30 -16.60
CA SER A 430 -0.50 -10.59 -18.04
C SER A 430 -1.35 -9.56 -18.79
N GLY A 431 -0.79 -9.00 -19.86
CA GLY A 431 -1.47 -8.03 -20.73
C GLY A 431 -1.55 -6.59 -20.22
N MET A 432 -1.12 -6.29 -18.98
CA MET A 432 -1.24 -4.94 -18.42
C MET A 432 -0.35 -3.92 -19.12
N ARG A 433 -0.91 -2.74 -19.38
CA ARG A 433 -0.21 -1.57 -19.91
C ARG A 433 -0.76 -0.32 -19.21
N TRP A 434 0.13 0.60 -18.89
CA TRP A 434 -0.19 1.76 -18.07
C TRP A 434 0.06 3.07 -18.81
N THR A 435 -0.84 4.04 -18.63
CA THR A 435 -0.48 5.44 -18.86
C THR A 435 0.36 5.93 -17.68
N ARG A 436 1.19 6.97 -17.88
CA ARG A 436 2.00 7.54 -16.78
C ARG A 436 1.10 7.99 -15.64
N THR A 437 0.10 8.82 -15.92
CA THR A 437 -0.83 9.33 -14.91
C THR A 437 -1.58 8.21 -14.19
N GLY A 438 -2.02 7.17 -14.93
CA GLY A 438 -2.77 6.07 -14.33
C GLY A 438 -1.97 5.27 -13.31
N VAL A 439 -0.68 5.05 -13.54
CA VAL A 439 0.16 4.33 -12.57
C VAL A 439 0.68 5.21 -11.44
N GLU A 440 0.91 6.51 -11.65
CA GLU A 440 1.23 7.44 -10.55
C GLU A 440 0.07 7.52 -9.55
N ASN A 441 -1.15 7.70 -10.04
CA ASN A 441 -2.35 7.73 -9.18
C ASN A 441 -2.51 6.41 -8.39
N LEU A 442 -2.25 5.28 -9.05
CA LEU A 442 -2.23 3.97 -8.40
C LEU A 442 -1.14 3.89 -7.32
N PHE A 443 0.09 4.31 -7.62
CA PHE A 443 1.18 4.31 -6.64
C PHE A 443 0.87 5.19 -5.43
N HIS A 444 0.25 6.35 -5.63
CA HIS A 444 -0.14 7.24 -4.53
C HIS A 444 -1.12 6.57 -3.56
N LEU A 445 -2.25 6.07 -4.05
CA LEU A 445 -3.23 5.40 -3.18
C LEU A 445 -2.70 4.09 -2.61
N ARG A 446 -1.85 3.39 -3.36
CA ARG A 446 -1.21 2.19 -2.86
C ARG A 446 -0.18 2.48 -1.77
N ALA A 447 0.55 3.60 -1.84
CA ALA A 447 1.40 4.06 -0.74
C ALA A 447 0.59 4.28 0.52
N VAL A 448 -0.57 4.92 0.42
CA VAL A 448 -1.50 5.05 1.56
C VAL A 448 -1.89 3.70 2.15
N ALA A 449 -2.30 2.73 1.31
CA ALA A 449 -2.70 1.41 1.78
C ALA A 449 -1.56 0.63 2.45
N GLU A 450 -0.39 0.59 1.80
CA GLU A 450 0.77 -0.22 2.23
C GLU A 450 1.50 0.39 3.44
N ASN A 451 1.32 1.70 3.69
CA ASN A 451 1.84 2.39 4.88
C ASN A 451 0.85 2.38 6.05
N GLY A 452 -0.32 1.74 5.93
CA GLY A 452 -1.33 1.67 6.99
C GLY A 452 -2.10 2.97 7.22
N ASP A 453 -2.09 3.88 6.24
CA ASP A 453 -2.64 5.24 6.36
C ASP A 453 -4.04 5.39 5.77
N TRP A 454 -4.69 4.28 5.38
CA TRP A 454 -5.95 4.28 4.64
C TRP A 454 -7.04 5.10 5.31
N ASP A 455 -7.39 4.78 6.56
CA ASP A 455 -8.51 5.42 7.22
C ASP A 455 -8.26 6.92 7.51
N ASP A 456 -7.03 7.27 7.91
CA ASP A 456 -6.62 8.65 8.14
C ASP A 456 -6.64 9.47 6.85
N TYR A 457 -6.12 8.91 5.76
CA TYR A 457 -6.13 9.53 4.46
C TYR A 457 -7.56 9.76 3.95
N HIS A 458 -8.43 8.75 4.05
CA HIS A 458 -9.82 8.86 3.61
C HIS A 458 -10.62 9.85 4.47
N ARG A 459 -10.29 10.04 5.75
CA ARG A 459 -10.82 11.17 6.54
C ARG A 459 -10.32 12.52 6.03
N PHE A 460 -9.01 12.65 5.80
CA PHE A 460 -8.40 13.87 5.29
C PHE A 460 -8.99 14.29 3.93
N ARG A 461 -9.06 13.38 2.96
CA ARG A 461 -9.57 13.66 1.62
C ARG A 461 -11.03 14.11 1.65
N LYS A 462 -11.88 13.52 2.52
CA LYS A 462 -13.31 13.88 2.65
C LYS A 462 -13.44 15.34 3.08
N ARG A 463 -12.63 15.76 4.04
CA ARG A 463 -12.57 17.16 4.50
C ARG A 463 -12.11 18.10 3.38
N GLN A 464 -11.01 17.76 2.69
CA GLN A 464 -10.49 18.56 1.58
C GLN A 464 -11.50 18.70 0.44
N ARG A 465 -12.14 17.59 0.05
CA ARG A 465 -13.17 17.57 -1.00
C ARG A 465 -14.35 18.46 -0.61
N HIS A 466 -14.83 18.37 0.63
CA HIS A 466 -15.95 19.17 1.09
C HIS A 466 -15.64 20.67 1.09
N ILE A 467 -14.48 21.07 1.59
CA ILE A 467 -14.04 22.48 1.57
C ILE A 467 -13.98 22.99 0.12
N ARG A 468 -13.46 22.17 -0.80
CA ARG A 468 -13.38 22.50 -2.23
C ARG A 468 -14.76 22.64 -2.88
N LEU A 469 -15.69 21.72 -2.61
CA LEU A 469 -17.01 21.68 -3.26
C LEU A 469 -17.99 22.70 -2.69
N TYR A 470 -17.93 22.96 -1.39
CA TYR A 470 -18.97 23.73 -0.68
C TYR A 470 -18.46 25.04 -0.09
N HIS A 471 -17.16 25.30 -0.13
CA HIS A 471 -16.54 26.49 0.47
C HIS A 471 -16.90 26.68 1.96
N GLN A 472 -17.08 25.56 2.66
CA GLN A 472 -17.49 25.48 4.06
C GLN A 472 -16.62 24.46 4.80
N PRO A 473 -16.46 24.57 6.13
CA PRO A 473 -15.76 23.55 6.91
C PRO A 473 -16.54 22.22 6.86
N TYR A 474 -15.81 21.11 6.81
CA TYR A 474 -16.43 19.79 6.90
C TYR A 474 -17.22 19.70 8.22
N PRO A 475 -18.47 19.24 8.19
CA PRO A 475 -19.27 19.14 9.41
C PRO A 475 -18.59 18.15 10.36
N GLU A 476 -18.09 18.66 11.49
CA GLU A 476 -17.57 17.84 12.59
C GLU A 476 -18.74 17.15 13.30
N LEU A 477 -19.34 16.17 12.62
CA LEU A 477 -20.30 15.30 13.26
C LEU A 477 -19.50 14.36 14.15
N LEU A 478 -19.68 14.48 15.47
CA LEU A 478 -19.32 13.42 16.40
C LEU A 478 -19.82 12.08 15.82
N PRO A 479 -18.98 11.03 15.83
CA PRO A 479 -19.17 9.90 14.95
C PRO A 479 -20.39 9.07 15.40
N VAL A 480 -21.56 9.36 14.83
CA VAL A 480 -22.74 8.48 14.86
C VAL A 480 -22.34 7.07 14.40
N GLU A 481 -21.35 6.99 13.50
CA GLU A 481 -20.69 5.76 13.08
C GLU A 481 -19.97 5.03 14.23
N MET A 482 -19.19 5.73 15.07
CA MET A 482 -18.55 5.12 16.25
C MET A 482 -19.58 4.73 17.32
N GLN A 483 -20.61 5.54 17.54
CA GLN A 483 -21.69 5.19 18.47
C GLN A 483 -22.48 3.96 17.98
N ALA A 484 -22.68 3.81 16.67
CA ALA A 484 -23.32 2.63 16.09
C ALA A 484 -22.44 1.37 16.21
N ILE A 485 -21.12 1.50 16.03
CA ILE A 485 -20.15 0.40 16.17
C ILE A 485 -19.98 -0.01 17.64
N ASP A 486 -19.87 0.96 18.56
CA ASP A 486 -19.77 0.71 20.01
C ASP A 486 -21.02 0.03 20.56
N ASN A 487 -22.21 0.39 20.05
CA ASN A 487 -23.48 -0.25 20.42
C ASN A 487 -23.68 -1.63 19.76
N CYS A 488 -22.99 -1.92 18.65
CA CYS A 488 -23.04 -3.18 17.90
C CYS A 488 -21.88 -4.13 18.25
N SER A 489 -21.17 -3.96 19.38
CA SER A 489 -20.11 -4.89 19.78
C SER A 489 -20.67 -6.30 20.10
N LEU A 490 -20.97 -7.06 19.05
CA LEU A 490 -21.26 -8.49 19.05
C LEU A 490 -19.98 -9.32 19.26
N PHE A 491 -18.83 -8.67 19.40
CA PHE A 491 -17.63 -9.25 19.96
C PHE A 491 -17.51 -8.74 21.39
N GLU A 492 -17.93 -9.58 22.34
CA GLU A 492 -17.84 -9.34 23.78
C GLU A 492 -16.47 -8.75 24.15
N LYS A 493 -16.48 -7.55 24.76
CA LYS A 493 -15.42 -7.19 25.71
C LYS A 493 -15.48 -8.25 26.81
N ARG A 494 -14.50 -9.16 26.86
CA ARG A 494 -14.34 -10.11 27.98
C ARG A 494 -14.50 -9.34 29.29
N PRO A 495 -15.35 -9.80 30.22
CA PRO A 495 -15.54 -9.11 31.49
C PRO A 495 -14.22 -9.11 32.26
N ALA A 496 -13.82 -7.91 32.70
CA ALA A 496 -12.73 -7.75 33.65
C ALA A 496 -13.11 -8.47 34.95
N THR A 497 -12.57 -9.66 35.16
CA THR A 497 -12.65 -10.34 36.45
C THR A 497 -11.61 -9.71 37.37
N SER A 498 -12.11 -9.04 38.40
CA SER A 498 -11.32 -8.53 39.50
C SER A 498 -10.69 -9.71 40.26
N THR A 499 -9.39 -9.91 40.13
CA THR A 499 -8.57 -10.40 41.23
C THR A 499 -7.18 -9.81 41.06
N GLN A 500 -6.82 -8.90 41.97
CA GLN A 500 -5.47 -8.39 42.09
C GLN A 500 -4.53 -9.54 42.48
N GLN A 501 -3.55 -9.83 41.64
CA GLN A 501 -2.21 -10.20 42.08
C GLN A 501 -1.21 -9.83 40.98
N GLU A 502 -0.19 -9.08 41.41
CA GLU A 502 0.87 -8.48 40.62
C GLU A 502 1.58 -9.51 39.73
N LEU A 503 1.75 -9.18 38.44
CA LEU A 503 2.84 -9.61 37.55
C LEU A 503 2.82 -8.75 36.26
N GLU A 504 4.02 -8.43 35.80
CA GLU A 504 4.44 -7.43 34.80
C GLU A 504 3.72 -7.43 33.42
N PRO A 505 3.78 -6.32 32.64
CA PRO A 505 2.87 -6.09 31.52
C PRO A 505 3.23 -6.94 30.30
N SER A 506 2.35 -7.90 30.01
CA SER A 506 2.27 -8.63 28.74
C SER A 506 1.50 -7.79 27.71
N SER A 507 2.12 -7.59 26.55
CA SER A 507 1.60 -6.87 25.38
C SER A 507 0.30 -7.49 24.83
N ALA A 508 -0.69 -6.63 24.54
CA ALA A 508 -1.93 -6.99 23.86
C ALA A 508 -1.67 -7.61 22.47
N PRO A 509 -2.57 -8.49 21.96
CA PRO A 509 -2.38 -9.14 20.67
C PRO A 509 -2.66 -8.13 19.55
N ASP A 510 -1.61 -7.82 18.81
CA ASP A 510 -1.63 -6.94 17.65
C ASP A 510 -2.32 -7.66 16.49
N ASN A 511 -3.48 -7.15 16.06
CA ASN A 511 -4.26 -7.70 14.95
C ASN A 511 -3.69 -7.20 13.61
N GLN A 512 -2.37 -7.30 13.45
CA GLN A 512 -1.66 -7.01 12.21
C GLN A 512 -1.64 -8.27 11.34
N THR A 513 -2.28 -8.14 10.21
CA THR A 513 -2.31 -9.04 9.06
C THR A 513 -0.99 -9.80 8.87
N LEU A 514 -1.10 -11.13 8.74
CA LEU A 514 -0.05 -12.15 8.55
C LEU A 514 0.82 -12.00 7.28
N TYR A 515 1.03 -10.79 6.76
CA TYR A 515 1.88 -10.53 5.58
C TYR A 515 3.35 -10.25 5.93
N HIS A 516 3.67 -9.93 7.20
CA HIS A 516 5.04 -9.67 7.65
C HIS A 516 5.86 -10.93 7.99
N GLN A 517 5.26 -12.12 7.86
CA GLN A 517 5.91 -13.40 8.11
C GLN A 517 6.30 -14.14 6.82
N LEU A 518 6.26 -13.48 5.66
CA LEU A 518 6.85 -14.07 4.47
C LEU A 518 8.33 -14.31 4.75
N PRO A 519 8.83 -15.56 4.65
CA PRO A 519 10.25 -15.78 4.60
C PRO A 519 10.75 -14.95 3.42
N LEU A 520 11.69 -14.04 3.69
CA LEU A 520 12.62 -13.57 2.66
C LEU A 520 13.23 -14.86 2.12
N ALA A 521 12.66 -15.33 1.01
CA ALA A 521 13.01 -16.59 0.40
C ALA A 521 14.44 -16.47 -0.13
N VAL A 522 15.17 -17.54 0.15
CA VAL A 522 16.48 -17.95 -0.36
C VAL A 522 16.73 -17.50 -1.80
#